data_AF-A0A9E5DZL1-F1
#
_entry.id   AF-A0A9E5DZL1-F1
#
_cell.length_a   1.000
_cell.length_b   1.000
_cell.length_c   1.000
_cell.angle_alpha   90.00
_cell.angle_beta   90.00
_cell.angle_gamma   90.00
#
_symmetry.space_group_name_H-M   'P 1'
#
loop_
_entity.id
_entity.type
_entity.pdbx_description
1 polymer ?
#
loop_
_entity_poly.entity_id
_entity_poly.type
_entity_poly.pdbx_seq_one_letter_code
_entity_poly.pdbx_strand_id
1 'polypeptide(L)'
;MNMTFTVTQLAEDSIGPESSKRTAPIGEVLFQEMRCLFGVLPRFDVLNDTLRQGQIVNAKNQEFRWSAFELSRSEYGDLKREVLLHPEWETDVDETFSGTIQEWSHWALVRAISK
;
A
#
# COMPACT_ATOMS: atom_id res chain seq x y z
N MET A 1 -13.28 12.12 1.45
CA MET A 1 -13.24 11.85 2.90
C MET A 1 -11.82 11.37 3.18
N ASN A 2 -11.08 11.92 4.17
CA ASN A 2 -9.69 11.49 4.37
C ASN A 2 -9.68 10.15 5.12
N MET A 3 -9.60 9.06 4.37
CA MET A 3 -9.47 7.70 4.92
C MET A 3 -8.09 7.56 5.55
N THR A 4 -8.06 7.37 6.86
CA THR A 4 -6.80 7.22 7.59
C THR A 4 -6.45 5.74 7.75
N PHE A 5 -5.16 5.46 7.61
CA PHE A 5 -4.57 4.14 7.72
C PHE A 5 -3.46 4.18 8.77
N THR A 6 -3.44 3.18 9.64
CA THR A 6 -2.49 3.11 10.76
C THR A 6 -1.47 2.02 10.51
N VAL A 7 -0.20 2.40 10.46
CA VAL A 7 0.94 1.51 10.29
C VAL A 7 1.91 1.63 11.45
N THR A 8 2.61 0.54 11.73
CA THR A 8 3.69 0.42 12.71
C THR A 8 4.94 -0.01 11.97
N GLN A 9 6.00 0.79 11.98
CA GLN A 9 7.23 0.52 11.21
C GLN A 9 8.26 -0.28 12.03
N LEU A 10 8.17 -1.61 12.05
CA LEU A 10 9.03 -2.47 12.87
C LEU A 10 10.53 -2.21 12.65
N ALA A 11 11.29 -2.19 13.75
CA ALA A 11 12.74 -1.94 13.72
C ALA A 11 13.50 -3.13 13.11
N GLU A 12 14.53 -2.85 12.31
CA GLU A 12 15.36 -3.87 11.63
C GLU A 12 16.03 -4.86 12.60
N ASP A 13 16.28 -4.43 13.84
CA ASP A 13 16.82 -5.27 14.91
C ASP A 13 15.88 -5.22 16.11
N SER A 14 15.38 -6.37 16.57
CA SER A 14 14.41 -6.54 17.66
C SER A 14 14.93 -6.12 19.06
N ILE A 15 15.81 -5.11 19.16
CA ILE A 15 16.47 -4.63 20.38
C ILE A 15 16.11 -3.15 20.67
N GLY A 16 15.28 -2.50 19.85
CA GLY A 16 14.76 -1.15 20.09
C GLY A 16 13.30 -1.13 20.58
N PRO A 17 12.85 -0.05 21.27
CA PRO A 17 11.43 0.12 21.58
C PRO A 17 10.62 0.07 20.29
N GLU A 18 9.47 -0.62 20.32
CA GLU A 18 8.55 -0.71 19.18
C GLU A 18 8.42 0.66 18.52
N SER A 19 8.66 0.70 17.21
CA SER A 19 8.55 1.90 16.40
C SER A 19 7.23 2.64 16.60
N SER A 20 7.28 3.96 16.52
CA SER A 20 6.11 4.83 16.62
C SER A 20 4.98 4.39 15.66
N LYS A 21 3.79 4.15 16.20
CA LYS A 21 2.57 4.04 15.40
C LYS A 21 2.33 5.35 14.67
N ARG A 22 2.08 5.27 13.36
CA ARG A 22 1.73 6.41 12.53
C ARG A 22 0.35 6.22 11.94
N THR A 23 -0.44 7.29 11.95
CA THR A 23 -1.71 7.37 11.25
C THR A 23 -1.59 8.46 10.19
N ALA A 24 -1.85 8.10 8.95
CA ALA A 24 -1.75 9.00 7.79
C ALA A 24 -2.88 8.67 6.79
N PRO A 25 -3.15 9.51 5.79
CA PRO A 25 -4.05 9.15 4.68
C PRO A 25 -3.60 7.85 4.02
N ILE A 26 -4.55 6.98 3.67
CA ILE A 26 -4.24 5.66 3.10
C ILE A 26 -3.45 5.78 1.79
N GLY A 27 -3.78 6.75 0.93
CA GLY A 27 -3.05 7.02 -0.30
C GLY A 27 -1.58 7.33 -0.04
N GLU A 28 -1.29 8.21 0.92
CA GLU A 28 0.09 8.56 1.28
C GLU A 28 0.90 7.33 1.69
N VAL A 29 0.34 6.48 2.55
CA VAL A 29 1.04 5.29 3.04
C VAL A 29 1.28 4.29 1.89
N LEU A 30 0.25 3.97 1.12
CA LEU A 30 0.36 3.00 0.03
C LEU A 30 1.37 3.45 -1.02
N PHE A 31 1.23 4.68 -1.51
CA PHE A 31 1.96 5.14 -2.70
C PHE A 31 3.31 5.80 -2.40
N GLN A 32 3.58 6.21 -1.17
CA GLN A 32 4.90 6.76 -0.80
C GLN A 32 5.73 5.78 0.02
N GLU A 33 5.14 5.17 1.05
CA GLU A 33 5.89 4.30 1.97
C GLU A 33 5.98 2.86 1.47
N MET A 34 4.89 2.38 0.85
CA MET A 34 4.76 1.02 0.32
C MET A 34 4.81 0.98 -1.22
N ARG A 35 5.42 2.00 -1.84
CA ARG A 35 5.48 2.18 -3.30
C ARG A 35 6.01 0.97 -4.06
N CYS A 36 6.86 0.15 -3.45
CA CYS A 36 7.36 -1.08 -4.06
C CYS A 36 6.24 -2.09 -4.41
N LEU A 37 5.08 -1.98 -3.75
CA LEU A 37 3.93 -2.85 -3.92
C LEU A 37 2.69 -2.13 -4.45
N PHE A 38 2.60 -0.82 -4.24
CA PHE A 38 1.51 0.03 -4.72
C PHE A 38 2.00 1.13 -5.67
N GLY A 39 3.04 0.88 -6.47
CA GLY A 39 3.42 1.81 -7.55
C GLY A 39 2.34 1.99 -8.62
N VAL A 40 1.27 1.18 -8.54
CA VAL A 40 0.01 1.24 -9.28
C VAL A 40 -1.10 0.86 -8.30
N LEU A 41 -2.30 1.44 -8.42
CA LEU A 41 -3.46 1.03 -7.62
C LEU A 41 -4.03 -0.30 -8.16
N PRO A 42 -4.04 -1.40 -7.36
CA PRO A 42 -4.66 -2.65 -7.78
C PRO A 42 -6.18 -2.55 -7.79
N ARG A 43 -6.82 -3.50 -8.50
CA ARG A 43 -8.26 -3.73 -8.39
C ARG A 43 -8.70 -3.89 -6.94
N PHE A 44 -9.89 -3.37 -6.64
CA PHE A 44 -10.55 -3.41 -5.32
C PHE A 44 -10.32 -4.69 -4.50
N ASP A 45 -10.57 -5.87 -5.07
CA ASP A 45 -10.47 -7.13 -4.33
C ASP A 45 -9.03 -7.45 -3.92
N VAL A 46 -8.07 -7.20 -4.82
CA VAL A 46 -6.63 -7.41 -4.57
C VAL A 46 -6.14 -6.43 -3.52
N LEU A 47 -6.59 -5.17 -3.61
CA LEU A 47 -6.26 -4.17 -2.60
C LEU A 47 -6.78 -4.59 -1.23
N ASN A 48 -8.07 -4.95 -1.12
CA ASN A 48 -8.66 -5.34 0.15
C ASN A 48 -8.03 -6.61 0.74
N ASP A 49 -7.70 -7.61 -0.08
CA ASP A 49 -7.02 -8.79 0.44
C ASP A 49 -5.60 -8.46 0.93
N THR A 50 -4.92 -7.51 0.28
CA THR A 50 -3.62 -7.00 0.77
C THR A 50 -3.80 -6.23 2.07
N LEU A 51 -4.79 -5.36 2.17
CA LEU A 51 -5.08 -4.57 3.37
C LEU A 51 -5.57 -5.42 4.55
N ARG A 52 -6.08 -6.62 4.30
CA ARG A 52 -6.42 -7.62 5.32
C ARG A 52 -5.21 -8.34 5.92
N GLN A 53 -4.06 -8.36 5.23
CA GLN A 53 -2.84 -9.02 5.72
C GLN A 53 -1.78 -7.99 6.14
N GLY A 54 -1.61 -7.88 7.45
CA GLY A 54 -0.90 -6.78 8.10
C GLY A 54 0.61 -6.89 8.16
N GLN A 55 1.33 -7.11 7.05
CA GLN A 55 2.78 -6.89 7.04
C GLN A 55 3.35 -6.72 5.62
N ILE A 56 4.32 -5.82 5.47
CA ILE A 56 5.10 -5.60 4.25
C ILE A 56 6.53 -5.23 4.60
N VAL A 57 7.47 -5.47 3.68
CA VAL A 57 8.81 -4.88 3.72
C VAL A 57 8.95 -3.98 2.50
N ASN A 58 9.31 -2.71 2.70
CA ASN A 58 9.45 -1.77 1.59
C ASN A 58 10.84 -1.84 0.94
N ALA A 59 11.05 -1.06 -0.12
CA ALA A 59 12.33 -0.98 -0.84
C ALA A 59 13.51 -0.46 0.01
N LYS A 60 13.25 0.18 1.16
CA LYS A 60 14.27 0.64 2.12
C LYS A 60 14.54 -0.40 3.21
N ASN A 61 14.08 -1.65 3.03
CA ASN A 61 14.16 -2.72 4.01
C ASN A 61 13.43 -2.41 5.33
N GLN A 62 12.44 -1.51 5.29
CA GLN A 62 11.63 -1.15 6.45
C GLN A 62 10.40 -2.04 6.48
N GLU A 63 10.19 -2.74 7.58
CA GLU A 63 9.03 -3.58 7.80
C GLU A 63 7.88 -2.74 8.35
N PHE A 64 6.70 -2.79 7.72
CA PHE A 64 5.49 -2.14 8.23
C PHE A 64 4.44 -3.20 8.53
N ARG A 65 3.75 -3.02 9.66
CA ARG A 65 2.62 -3.83 10.11
C ARG A 65 1.41 -2.95 10.33
N TRP A 66 0.23 -3.41 9.93
CA TRP A 66 -1.04 -2.73 10.15
C TRP A 66 -2.11 -3.69 10.66
N SER A 67 -3.16 -3.12 11.26
CA SER A 67 -4.36 -3.88 11.59
C SER A 67 -5.18 -4.11 10.33
N ALA A 68 -5.85 -5.26 10.24
CA ALA A 68 -6.73 -5.57 9.12
C ALA A 68 -7.66 -4.39 8.80
N PHE A 69 -7.66 -3.99 7.53
CA PHE A 69 -8.40 -2.84 7.03
C PHE A 69 -9.15 -3.27 5.77
N GLU A 70 -10.38 -2.78 5.60
CA GLU A 70 -11.23 -3.09 4.47
C GLU A 70 -11.90 -1.82 3.96
N LEU A 71 -11.73 -1.55 2.67
CA LEU A 71 -12.39 -0.47 1.97
C LEU A 71 -13.75 -0.95 1.49
N SER A 72 -14.77 -0.10 1.61
CA SER A 72 -15.99 -0.20 0.81
C SER A 72 -15.72 0.20 -0.65
N ARG A 73 -16.65 -0.15 -1.55
CA ARG A 73 -16.55 0.29 -2.96
C ARG A 73 -16.56 1.81 -3.12
N SER A 74 -17.28 2.53 -2.25
CA SER A 74 -17.30 3.99 -2.26
C SER A 74 -15.93 4.56 -1.86
N GLU A 75 -15.33 4.02 -0.80
CA GLU A 75 -14.01 4.40 -0.31
C GLU A 75 -12.90 4.10 -1.33
N TYR A 76 -12.98 2.94 -2.00
CA TYR A 76 -12.09 2.65 -3.13
C TYR A 76 -12.24 3.66 -4.27
N GLY A 77 -13.48 4.07 -4.58
CA GLY A 77 -13.73 5.13 -5.56
C GLY A 77 -13.16 6.49 -5.14
N ASP A 78 -13.20 6.81 -3.85
CA ASP A 78 -12.55 8.00 -3.29
C ASP A 78 -11.03 7.91 -3.42
N LEU A 79 -10.44 6.77 -3.05
CA LEU A 79 -9.00 6.52 -3.15
C LEU A 79 -8.51 6.62 -4.60
N LYS A 80 -9.26 6.04 -5.55
CA LYS A 80 -8.94 6.15 -6.98
C LYS A 80 -8.92 7.61 -7.44
N ARG A 81 -9.89 8.43 -7.00
CA ARG A 81 -9.92 9.87 -7.31
C ARG A 81 -8.73 10.60 -6.68
N GLU A 82 -8.37 10.26 -5.45
CA GLU A 82 -7.22 10.82 -4.76
C GLU A 82 -5.92 10.51 -5.51
N VAL A 83 -5.68 9.25 -5.90
CA VAL A 83 -4.50 8.84 -6.68
C VAL A 83 -4.37 9.62 -7.99
N LEU A 84 -5.48 9.87 -8.69
CA LEU A 84 -5.48 10.66 -9.92
C LEU A 84 -5.20 12.15 -9.71
N LEU A 85 -5.40 12.67 -8.49
CA LEU A 85 -5.11 14.06 -8.12
C LEU A 85 -3.67 14.28 -7.65
N HIS A 86 -2.93 13.19 -7.38
CA HIS A 86 -1.56 13.22 -6.84
C HIS A 86 -0.56 12.63 -7.85
N PRO A 87 -0.13 13.41 -8.87
CA PRO A 87 0.78 12.93 -9.92
C PRO A 87 2.14 12.41 -9.41
N GLU A 88 2.55 12.87 -8.23
CA GLU A 88 3.78 12.47 -7.56
C GLU A 88 3.78 11.02 -7.02
N TRP A 89 2.62 10.35 -6.99
CA TRP A 89 2.43 9.00 -6.43
C TRP A 89 2.59 7.85 -7.43
N GLU A 90 2.95 8.14 -8.69
CA GLU A 90 2.87 7.23 -9.84
C GLU A 90 1.42 6.82 -10.15
N THR A 91 0.88 7.50 -11.15
CA THR A 91 -0.55 7.63 -11.46
C THR A 91 -1.13 6.50 -12.29
N ASP A 92 -0.73 5.25 -12.07
CA ASP A 92 -1.34 4.15 -12.80
C ASP A 92 -2.38 3.47 -11.91
N VAL A 93 -3.58 3.25 -12.46
CA VAL A 93 -4.59 2.37 -11.90
C VAL A 93 -4.73 1.21 -12.88
N ASP A 94 -4.46 -0.01 -12.43
CA ASP A 94 -4.64 -1.21 -13.26
C ASP A 94 -5.79 -2.05 -12.73
N GLU A 95 -6.99 -1.72 -13.21
CA GLU A 95 -8.20 -2.51 -12.94
C GLU A 95 -8.31 -3.75 -13.85
N THR A 96 -7.41 -3.89 -14.84
CA THR A 96 -7.43 -4.99 -15.80
C THR A 96 -6.64 -6.20 -15.33
N PHE A 97 -5.76 -6.02 -14.34
CA PHE A 97 -5.05 -7.10 -13.69
C PHE A 97 -6.04 -8.14 -13.11
N SER A 98 -5.82 -9.41 -13.44
CA SER A 98 -6.69 -10.53 -13.06
C SER A 98 -5.96 -11.67 -12.33
N GLY A 99 -4.74 -11.41 -11.86
CA GLY A 99 -3.96 -12.38 -11.08
C GLY A 99 -4.26 -12.37 -9.58
N THR A 100 -3.58 -13.26 -8.88
CA THR A 100 -3.49 -13.38 -7.43
C THR A 100 -2.68 -12.24 -6.80
N ILE A 101 -2.77 -12.10 -5.47
CA ILE A 101 -1.94 -11.14 -4.70
C ILE A 101 -0.45 -11.43 -4.90
N GLN A 102 -0.04 -12.70 -5.01
CA GLN A 102 1.37 -13.04 -5.25
C GLN A 102 1.84 -12.56 -6.63
N GLU A 103 1.00 -12.73 -7.66
CA GLU A 103 1.29 -12.24 -9.00
C GLU A 103 1.30 -10.70 -9.04
N TRP A 104 0.39 -10.05 -8.31
CA TRP A 104 0.39 -8.59 -8.16
C TRP A 104 1.67 -8.12 -7.50
N SER A 105 2.03 -8.71 -6.35
CA SER A 105 3.23 -8.37 -5.60
C SER A 105 4.49 -8.56 -6.41
N HIS A 106 4.56 -9.66 -7.17
CA HIS A 106 5.67 -9.91 -8.09
C HIS A 106 5.73 -8.87 -9.21
N TRP A 107 4.60 -8.58 -9.85
CA TRP A 107 4.52 -7.57 -10.91
C TRP A 107 4.92 -6.18 -10.41
N ALA A 108 4.41 -5.77 -9.24
CA ALA A 108 4.70 -4.48 -8.63
C ALA A 108 6.20 -4.35 -8.30
N LEU A 109 6.81 -5.42 -7.75
CA LEU A 109 8.23 -5.47 -7.44
C LEU A 109 9.10 -5.41 -8.71
N VAL A 110 8.74 -6.14 -9.76
CA VAL A 110 9.45 -6.09 -11.07
C VAL A 110 9.37 -4.68 -11.67
N ARG A 111 8.20 -4.04 -11.63
CA ARG A 111 8.04 -2.65 -12.10
C ARG A 111 8.87 -1.66 -11.27
N ALA A 112 8.91 -1.84 -9.95
CA ALA A 112 9.68 -0.97 -9.05
C ALA A 112 11.20 -1.04 -9.30
N ILE A 113 11.72 -2.23 -9.65
CA ILE A 113 13.15 -2.44 -9.95
C ILE A 113 13.52 -1.97 -11.37
N SER A 114 12.56 -1.95 -12.30
CA SER A 114 12.80 -1.59 -13.71
C SER A 114 12.83 -0.07 -13.98
N LYS A 115 12.68 0.77 -12.95
CA LYS A 115 12.73 2.24 -13.02
C LYS A 115 14.05 2.76 -12.47
#